data_AF-A0A2S5A5K8-F1
#
_entry.id   AF-A0A2S5A5K8-F1
#
_cell.length_a   1.000
_cell.length_b   1.000
_cell.length_c   1.000
_cell.angle_alpha   90.00
_cell.angle_beta   90.00
_cell.angle_gamma   90.00
#
_symmetry.space_group_name_H-M   'P 1'
#
loop_
_entity.id
_entity.type
_entity.pdbx_description
1 polymer ?
#
loop_
_entity_poly.entity_id
_entity_poly.type
_entity_poly.pdbx_seq_one_letter_code
_entity_poly.pdbx_strand_id
1 'polypeptide(L)'
;MTTDYLLYDSIRMFYLNGGGKSYIISIGDYKTPLSRAKFETAISGPLKKEDEPTLILFPDAVKLADTDLYFLQNMALKQCYDLQDRFTICDLTPSKTDTEWANSVTGFRNNIDLISMNYGAAYTPYLRSNLSKNVTYRALASALFKFGTNISLSSLVPTADIKTKDLIASLEKSIADNDFIKSKISDTILDDYNAKVQVFKQKVGIAVPVPADVKAAFKDLYVYLYSKADTILDDLATNSGNVLNATIPPVPPSTDPTIFVLDTVRKVLADSLRSRMKTLNSYNKAHKALTDVDDKLYNPKANWTATGWVDAGINVMDDANVVFDDTIYPNKPIPAADPDKEKKFQENMIAAEPKISQIMKDLFDSLSFIKTAAAFIENGFERLLYDTFSLYRSINQKIASTATELPPSGAIAGIYAFIDATRGVWKAPANVNIQGVESLSYTIDNTDNDDLNISDTGKSINAIRFFTGKGTLVWGARTIDGNSNEWRYVPVRRLFITIEESAKKATIPFVFEPNDANTWVKVRAMLENYLTLQWRAGALAGPKPEYAFFVKCGLGQTMTSQDILEGRLIVEIGLAAVRPAEFIILRFSHLMQKA
;
A
#
# COMPACT_ATOMS: atom_id res chain seq x y z
N MET A 1 -6.42 -6.16 -16.08
CA MET A 1 -5.20 -6.33 -15.26
C MET A 1 -4.04 -6.38 -16.22
N THR A 2 -3.20 -5.35 -16.19
CA THR A 2 -1.92 -5.38 -16.90
C THR A 2 -1.05 -6.48 -16.27
N THR A 3 -0.34 -7.26 -17.08
CA THR A 3 0.56 -8.34 -16.64
C THR A 3 1.84 -7.83 -15.97
N ASP A 4 1.94 -6.53 -15.78
CA ASP A 4 3.16 -5.81 -15.44
C ASP A 4 3.26 -5.51 -13.94
N TYR A 5 2.19 -5.74 -13.17
CA TYR A 5 2.17 -5.56 -11.73
C TYR A 5 1.73 -6.85 -11.04
N LEU A 6 2.57 -7.34 -10.13
CA LEU A 6 2.50 -8.62 -9.45
C LEU A 6 2.20 -8.48 -7.95
N LEU A 7 2.26 -7.27 -7.39
CA LEU A 7 2.11 -7.01 -5.95
C LEU A 7 0.80 -7.54 -5.38
N TYR A 8 -0.32 -7.35 -6.09
CA TYR A 8 -1.63 -7.81 -5.63
C TYR A 8 -1.65 -9.33 -5.40
N ASP A 9 -1.22 -10.11 -6.39
CA ASP A 9 -1.19 -11.56 -6.27
C ASP A 9 -0.05 -12.04 -5.34
N SER A 10 1.05 -11.29 -5.24
CA SER A 10 2.12 -11.57 -4.28
C SER A 10 1.66 -11.40 -2.83
N ILE A 11 0.82 -10.40 -2.55
CA ILE A 11 0.18 -10.20 -1.24
C ILE A 11 -0.81 -11.34 -0.95
N ARG A 12 -1.57 -11.79 -1.95
CA ARG A 12 -2.44 -12.97 -1.79
C ARG A 12 -1.61 -14.21 -1.43
N MET A 13 -0.48 -14.43 -2.10
CA MET A 13 0.44 -15.51 -1.77
C MET A 13 1.04 -15.37 -0.37
N PHE A 14 1.37 -14.16 0.06
CA PHE A 14 1.84 -13.88 1.42
C PHE A 14 0.84 -14.33 2.48
N TYR A 15 -0.41 -13.88 2.39
CA TYR A 15 -1.45 -14.25 3.36
C TYR A 15 -1.82 -15.73 3.27
N LEU A 16 -1.88 -16.30 2.06
CA LEU A 16 -2.19 -17.73 1.87
C LEU A 16 -1.15 -18.65 2.52
N ASN A 17 0.09 -18.17 2.68
CA ASN A 17 1.18 -18.92 3.28
C ASN A 17 1.45 -18.52 4.75
N GLY A 18 0.50 -17.88 5.41
CA GLY A 18 0.56 -17.56 6.85
C GLY A 18 1.19 -16.20 7.18
N GLY A 19 1.21 -15.29 6.22
CA GLY A 19 1.60 -13.89 6.43
C GLY A 19 0.75 -13.18 7.48
N GLY A 20 1.42 -12.34 8.29
CA GLY A 20 0.80 -11.49 9.33
C GLY A 20 0.59 -10.06 8.86
N LYS A 21 0.93 -9.08 9.71
CA LYS A 21 0.88 -7.65 9.34
C LYS A 21 1.92 -7.35 8.24
N SER A 22 1.55 -6.53 7.27
CA SER A 22 2.42 -6.10 6.17
C SER A 22 2.35 -4.59 5.94
N TYR A 23 3.49 -3.99 5.63
CA TYR A 23 3.59 -2.61 5.18
C TYR A 23 3.62 -2.55 3.65
N ILE A 24 2.88 -1.61 3.06
CA ILE A 24 2.84 -1.41 1.61
C ILE A 24 3.28 0.03 1.32
N ILE A 25 4.33 0.18 0.53
CA ILE A 25 4.79 1.48 0.04
C ILE A 25 4.34 1.61 -1.41
N SER A 26 3.45 2.57 -1.67
CA SER A 26 3.03 2.86 -3.04
C SER A 26 4.17 3.51 -3.82
N ILE A 27 4.39 3.02 -5.04
CA ILE A 27 5.33 3.57 -6.02
C ILE A 27 4.61 4.21 -7.21
N GLY A 28 3.30 4.43 -7.13
CA GLY A 28 2.51 5.05 -8.21
C GLY A 28 1.20 4.32 -8.52
N ASP A 29 0.64 4.62 -9.69
CA ASP A 29 -0.58 3.99 -10.19
C ASP A 29 -0.31 2.87 -11.21
N TYR A 30 -1.35 2.13 -11.58
CA TYR A 30 -1.30 1.07 -12.58
C TYR A 30 -1.27 1.57 -14.03
N LYS A 31 -1.24 2.89 -14.26
CA LYS A 31 -1.25 3.52 -15.59
C LYS A 31 0.14 3.96 -16.00
N THR A 32 0.98 4.31 -15.03
CA THR A 32 2.34 4.78 -15.24
C THR A 32 3.31 3.59 -15.23
N PRO A 33 4.17 3.43 -16.25
CA PRO A 33 5.18 2.37 -16.26
C PRO A 33 6.04 2.36 -15.01
N LEU A 34 6.51 1.17 -14.64
CA LEU A 34 7.46 1.00 -13.55
C LEU A 34 8.76 1.75 -13.84
N SER A 35 9.33 2.36 -12.80
CA SER A 35 10.57 3.13 -12.90
C SER A 35 11.43 2.87 -11.67
N ARG A 36 12.72 2.57 -11.90
CA ARG A 36 13.70 2.34 -10.84
C ARG A 36 13.73 3.48 -9.81
N ALA A 37 13.67 4.73 -10.25
CA ALA A 37 13.74 5.91 -9.38
C ALA A 37 12.63 5.94 -8.30
N LYS A 38 11.45 5.39 -8.60
CA LYS A 38 10.34 5.32 -7.64
C LYS A 38 10.61 4.29 -6.54
N PHE A 39 11.16 3.12 -6.90
CA PHE A 39 11.63 2.13 -5.92
C PHE A 39 12.79 2.68 -5.09
N GLU A 40 13.71 3.42 -5.71
CA GLU A 40 14.83 4.06 -5.01
C GLU A 40 14.34 5.01 -3.92
N THR A 41 13.39 5.87 -4.27
CA THR A 41 12.78 6.82 -3.35
C THR A 41 12.05 6.08 -2.21
N ALA A 42 11.35 4.99 -2.51
CA ALA A 42 10.65 4.17 -1.52
C ALA A 42 11.61 3.53 -0.50
N ILE A 43 12.70 2.92 -0.99
CA ILE A 43 13.68 2.22 -0.14
C ILE A 43 14.50 3.21 0.70
N SER A 44 14.97 4.31 0.11
CA SER A 44 15.83 5.30 0.79
C SER A 44 15.06 6.30 1.66
N GLY A 45 13.76 6.46 1.42
CA GLY A 45 12.89 7.43 2.10
C GLY A 45 12.02 6.80 3.19
N PRO A 46 10.74 6.52 2.92
CA PRO A 46 9.78 6.06 3.92
C PRO A 46 10.20 4.75 4.59
N LEU A 47 10.70 3.76 3.84
CA LEU A 47 11.10 2.47 4.41
C LEU A 47 12.19 2.61 5.48
N LYS A 48 13.18 3.47 5.24
CA LYS A 48 14.30 3.70 6.15
C LYS A 48 13.87 4.34 7.48
N LYS A 49 12.79 5.13 7.45
CA LYS A 49 12.30 5.89 8.60
C LYS A 49 11.40 5.05 9.52
N GLU A 50 10.83 3.98 8.99
CA GLU A 50 9.99 3.05 9.74
C GLU A 50 10.82 1.92 10.35
N ASP A 51 10.58 1.65 11.63
CA ASP A 51 11.30 0.66 12.44
C ASP A 51 10.62 -0.72 12.46
N GLU A 52 9.32 -0.77 12.17
CA GLU A 52 8.56 -2.03 12.18
C GLU A 52 8.84 -3.01 11.00
N PRO A 53 9.19 -2.57 9.78
CA PRO A 53 9.46 -3.49 8.67
C PRO A 53 10.70 -4.35 8.89
N THR A 54 10.51 -5.66 9.10
CA THR A 54 11.60 -6.64 9.29
C THR A 54 11.99 -7.41 8.03
N LEU A 55 11.12 -7.41 7.02
CA LEU A 55 11.35 -8.06 5.73
C LEU A 55 11.15 -7.07 4.58
N ILE A 56 12.08 -7.05 3.63
CA ILE A 56 12.01 -6.24 2.41
C ILE A 56 11.85 -7.17 1.20
N LEU A 57 10.87 -6.87 0.35
CA LEU A 57 10.65 -7.49 -0.94
C LEU A 57 9.96 -6.51 -1.89
N PHE A 58 10.15 -6.67 -3.18
CA PHE A 58 9.58 -5.81 -4.22
C PHE A 58 9.23 -6.66 -5.46
N PRO A 59 8.17 -7.48 -5.40
CA PRO A 59 7.85 -8.46 -6.44
C PRO A 59 7.60 -7.84 -7.82
N ASP A 60 7.22 -6.55 -7.89
CA ASP A 60 7.03 -5.83 -9.15
C ASP A 60 8.36 -5.46 -9.84
N ALA A 61 9.46 -5.32 -9.10
CA ALA A 61 10.72 -4.87 -9.68
C ALA A 61 11.33 -5.89 -10.67
N VAL A 62 10.88 -7.15 -10.62
CA VAL A 62 11.29 -8.18 -11.60
C VAL A 62 10.83 -7.89 -13.03
N LYS A 63 9.94 -6.90 -13.20
CA LYS A 63 9.49 -6.39 -14.49
C LYS A 63 10.35 -5.22 -15.01
N LEU A 64 11.30 -4.74 -14.21
CA LEU A 64 12.32 -3.78 -14.67
C LEU A 64 13.40 -4.51 -15.47
N ALA A 65 14.29 -3.74 -16.11
CA ALA A 65 15.51 -4.30 -16.68
C ALA A 65 16.37 -4.96 -15.59
N ASP A 66 17.07 -6.04 -15.93
CA ASP A 66 17.92 -6.80 -15.00
C ASP A 66 18.90 -5.91 -14.21
N THR A 67 19.54 -4.94 -14.88
CA THR A 67 20.47 -4.00 -14.24
C THR A 67 19.80 -3.17 -13.14
N ASP A 68 18.54 -2.79 -13.35
CA ASP A 68 17.76 -2.00 -12.39
C ASP A 68 17.26 -2.88 -11.25
N LEU A 69 16.85 -4.13 -11.52
CA LEU A 69 16.49 -5.09 -10.49
C LEU A 69 17.66 -5.34 -9.53
N TYR A 70 18.85 -5.67 -10.05
CA TYR A 70 20.01 -5.96 -9.22
C TYR A 70 20.49 -4.72 -8.44
N PHE A 71 20.37 -3.52 -9.03
CA PHE A 71 20.64 -2.27 -8.32
C PHE A 71 19.74 -2.12 -7.08
N LEU A 72 18.43 -2.35 -7.23
CA LEU A 72 17.47 -2.28 -6.11
C LEU A 72 17.73 -3.36 -5.05
N GLN A 73 18.09 -4.57 -5.48
CA GLN A 73 18.48 -5.66 -4.56
C GLN A 73 19.70 -5.32 -3.73
N ASN A 74 20.77 -4.81 -4.34
CA ASN A 74 21.95 -4.34 -3.60
C ASN A 74 21.62 -3.20 -2.65
N MET A 75 20.76 -2.27 -3.06
CA MET A 75 20.37 -1.16 -2.21
C MET A 75 19.54 -1.61 -0.98
N ALA A 76 18.65 -2.59 -1.16
CA ALA A 76 17.90 -3.20 -0.06
C ALA A 76 18.82 -4.00 0.88
N LEU A 77 19.75 -4.79 0.33
CA LEU A 77 20.77 -5.52 1.11
C LEU A 77 21.63 -4.55 1.92
N LYS A 78 22.14 -3.49 1.29
CA LYS A 78 22.93 -2.45 1.96
C LYS A 78 22.14 -1.79 3.09
N GLN A 79 20.87 -1.48 2.88
CA GLN A 79 20.05 -0.92 3.95
C GLN A 79 19.89 -1.91 5.12
N CYS A 80 19.68 -3.20 4.84
CA CYS A 80 19.62 -4.21 5.90
C CYS A 80 20.94 -4.32 6.66
N TYR A 81 22.07 -4.22 5.97
CA TYR A 81 23.40 -4.20 6.57
C TYR A 81 23.63 -2.96 7.46
N ASP A 82 23.21 -1.78 6.99
CA ASP A 82 23.41 -0.52 7.70
C ASP A 82 22.52 -0.42 8.96
N LEU A 83 21.28 -0.94 8.92
CA LEU A 83 20.31 -0.82 10.01
C LEU A 83 20.29 -2.02 10.97
N GLN A 84 20.69 -3.21 10.48
CA GLN A 84 20.82 -4.46 11.24
C GLN A 84 19.53 -5.00 11.90
N ASP A 85 18.38 -4.45 11.55
CA ASP A 85 17.05 -4.76 12.11
C ASP A 85 16.11 -5.46 11.12
N ARG A 86 16.55 -5.63 9.85
CA ARG A 86 15.72 -6.13 8.74
C ARG A 86 16.49 -7.04 7.78
N PHE A 87 15.77 -7.78 6.95
CA PHE A 87 16.30 -8.79 6.04
C PHE A 87 15.61 -8.72 4.67
N THR A 88 16.35 -8.91 3.57
CA THR A 88 15.79 -8.83 2.21
C THR A 88 15.54 -10.22 1.59
N ILE A 89 14.41 -10.38 0.92
CA ILE A 89 14.10 -11.56 0.09
C ILE A 89 14.21 -11.16 -1.38
N CYS A 90 15.16 -11.74 -2.10
CA CYS A 90 15.42 -11.45 -3.50
C CYS A 90 14.76 -12.49 -4.41
N ASP A 91 14.10 -12.00 -5.45
CA ASP A 91 13.63 -12.83 -6.57
C ASP A 91 14.66 -12.84 -7.70
N LEU A 92 14.73 -13.95 -8.41
CA LEU A 92 15.48 -14.05 -9.66
C LEU A 92 14.64 -13.59 -10.85
N THR A 93 15.24 -13.48 -12.03
CA THR A 93 14.48 -13.27 -13.27
C THR A 93 13.79 -14.57 -13.70
N PRO A 94 12.61 -14.50 -14.36
CA PRO A 94 11.84 -15.70 -14.69
C PRO A 94 12.58 -16.58 -15.70
N SER A 95 12.50 -17.89 -15.52
CA SER A 95 13.15 -18.87 -16.39
C SER A 95 12.18 -19.99 -16.76
N LYS A 96 12.13 -20.34 -18.04
CA LYS A 96 11.33 -21.44 -18.61
C LYS A 96 12.17 -22.44 -19.39
N THR A 97 13.34 -22.00 -19.86
CA THR A 97 14.33 -22.81 -20.59
C THR A 97 15.64 -22.87 -19.82
N ASP A 98 16.46 -23.88 -20.11
CA ASP A 98 17.77 -24.07 -19.46
C ASP A 98 18.70 -22.86 -19.69
N THR A 99 18.60 -22.20 -20.86
CA THR A 99 19.37 -20.99 -21.15
C THR A 99 18.91 -19.80 -20.31
N GLU A 100 17.60 -19.56 -20.20
CA GLU A 100 17.07 -18.50 -19.33
C GLU A 100 17.40 -18.77 -17.87
N TRP A 101 17.39 -20.04 -17.45
CA TRP A 101 17.78 -20.47 -16.13
C TRP A 101 19.24 -20.15 -15.83
N ALA A 102 20.16 -20.59 -16.69
CA ALA A 102 21.59 -20.32 -16.55
C ALA A 102 21.89 -18.80 -16.53
N ASN A 103 21.21 -18.02 -17.38
CA ASN A 103 21.34 -16.57 -17.43
C ASN A 103 20.80 -15.89 -16.16
N SER A 104 19.67 -16.35 -15.63
CA SER A 104 19.07 -15.82 -14.40
C SER A 104 19.98 -16.05 -13.19
N VAL A 105 20.50 -17.27 -13.03
CA VAL A 105 21.43 -17.63 -11.95
C VAL A 105 22.74 -16.85 -12.07
N THR A 106 23.35 -16.84 -13.25
CA THR A 106 24.63 -16.14 -13.50
C THR A 106 24.47 -14.63 -13.37
N GLY A 107 23.37 -14.07 -13.89
CA GLY A 107 23.03 -12.66 -13.82
C GLY A 107 22.92 -12.18 -12.37
N PHE A 108 22.19 -12.92 -11.53
CA PHE A 108 22.11 -12.62 -10.11
C PHE A 108 23.48 -12.69 -9.43
N ARG A 109 24.23 -13.78 -9.63
CA ARG A 109 25.55 -13.97 -9.01
C ARG A 109 26.57 -12.91 -9.42
N ASN A 110 26.55 -12.42 -10.65
CA ASN A 110 27.53 -11.44 -11.11
C ASN A 110 27.23 -10.02 -10.63
N ASN A 111 25.97 -9.69 -10.33
CA ASN A 111 25.56 -8.32 -10.06
C ASN A 111 25.25 -8.03 -8.58
N ILE A 112 25.10 -9.04 -7.72
CA ILE A 112 24.95 -8.82 -6.27
C ILE A 112 26.30 -8.46 -5.63
N ASP A 113 26.32 -7.50 -4.69
CA ASP A 113 27.54 -7.10 -3.98
C ASP A 113 28.08 -8.19 -3.04
N LEU A 114 29.31 -8.05 -2.56
CA LEU A 114 29.96 -9.02 -1.66
C LEU A 114 29.87 -8.64 -0.18
N ILE A 115 29.35 -7.45 0.16
CA ILE A 115 29.46 -6.87 1.51
C ILE A 115 28.23 -7.24 2.35
N SER A 116 27.05 -7.19 1.75
CA SER A 116 25.78 -7.23 2.49
C SER A 116 25.01 -8.55 2.31
N MET A 117 25.67 -9.57 1.75
CA MET A 117 25.05 -10.84 1.32
C MET A 117 24.40 -11.63 2.46
N ASN A 118 24.91 -11.50 3.69
CA ASN A 118 24.35 -12.19 4.85
C ASN A 118 22.99 -11.64 5.29
N TYR A 119 22.60 -10.44 4.86
CA TYR A 119 21.32 -9.82 5.19
C TYR A 119 20.19 -10.07 4.18
N GLY A 120 20.39 -11.01 3.25
CA GLY A 120 19.32 -11.44 2.36
C GLY A 120 19.39 -12.90 1.95
N ALA A 121 18.33 -13.35 1.30
CA ALA A 121 18.22 -14.68 0.72
C ALA A 121 17.54 -14.59 -0.64
N ALA A 122 18.02 -15.36 -1.61
CA ALA A 122 17.43 -15.44 -2.93
C ALA A 122 16.62 -16.74 -3.10
N TYR A 123 15.51 -16.68 -3.83
CA TYR A 123 14.62 -17.82 -4.08
C TYR A 123 14.25 -17.95 -5.56
N THR A 124 14.20 -19.18 -6.06
CA THR A 124 13.88 -19.53 -7.45
C THR A 124 13.30 -20.94 -7.51
N PRO A 125 12.47 -21.33 -8.49
CA PRO A 125 12.00 -20.56 -9.65
C PRO A 125 10.64 -19.88 -9.37
N TYR A 126 9.98 -19.38 -10.42
CA TYR A 126 8.69 -18.72 -10.30
C TYR A 126 7.60 -19.76 -10.00
N LEU A 127 6.59 -19.30 -9.27
CA LEU A 127 5.43 -20.08 -8.88
C LEU A 127 4.34 -19.92 -9.94
N ARG A 128 3.82 -21.03 -10.48
CA ARG A 128 2.57 -21.02 -11.26
C ARG A 128 1.43 -21.29 -10.31
N SER A 129 0.75 -20.21 -9.94
CA SER A 129 -0.28 -20.21 -8.92
C SER A 129 -1.67 -20.41 -9.49
N ASN A 130 -2.53 -21.11 -8.74
CA ASN A 130 -3.96 -21.28 -9.04
C ASN A 130 -4.83 -20.14 -8.49
N LEU A 131 -4.23 -18.99 -8.13
CA LEU A 131 -4.96 -17.82 -7.71
C LEU A 131 -5.89 -17.34 -8.82
N SER A 132 -7.19 -17.32 -8.51
CA SER A 132 -8.21 -16.87 -9.46
C SER A 132 -7.97 -15.43 -9.90
N LYS A 133 -8.00 -15.19 -11.21
CA LYS A 133 -8.00 -13.86 -11.82
C LYS A 133 -9.43 -13.41 -12.06
N ASN A 134 -9.83 -12.31 -11.42
CA ASN A 134 -11.11 -11.68 -11.73
C ASN A 134 -10.89 -10.72 -12.90
N VAL A 135 -11.39 -11.09 -14.07
CA VAL A 135 -11.30 -10.26 -15.27
C VAL A 135 -12.61 -9.51 -15.44
N THR A 136 -12.51 -8.19 -15.56
CA THR A 136 -13.67 -7.34 -15.77
C THR A 136 -13.91 -7.07 -17.25
N TYR A 137 -15.11 -6.57 -17.61
CA TYR A 137 -15.40 -6.15 -18.98
C TYR A 137 -14.36 -5.15 -19.48
N ARG A 138 -13.97 -4.19 -18.63
CA ARG A 138 -12.92 -3.20 -18.92
C ARG A 138 -11.62 -3.84 -19.40
N ALA A 139 -11.21 -4.96 -18.80
CA ALA A 139 -9.99 -5.66 -19.18
C ALA A 139 -10.14 -6.48 -20.48
N LEU A 140 -11.36 -6.94 -20.78
CA LEU A 140 -11.66 -7.73 -21.98
C LEU A 140 -11.89 -6.87 -23.22
N ALA A 141 -12.54 -5.71 -23.07
CA ALA A 141 -12.97 -4.87 -24.19
C ALA A 141 -11.82 -4.49 -25.14
N SER A 142 -10.62 -4.26 -24.61
CA SER A 142 -9.43 -3.94 -25.40
C SER A 142 -8.59 -5.16 -25.81
N ALA A 143 -8.96 -6.37 -25.38
CA ALA A 143 -8.13 -7.58 -25.47
C ALA A 143 -8.74 -8.68 -26.38
N LEU A 144 -9.80 -8.37 -27.13
CA LEU A 144 -10.43 -9.31 -28.06
C LEU A 144 -9.91 -9.07 -29.48
N PHE A 145 -9.37 -10.12 -30.10
CA PHE A 145 -8.85 -10.06 -31.46
C PHE A 145 -9.38 -11.21 -32.31
N LYS A 146 -9.67 -10.92 -33.57
CA LYS A 146 -9.99 -11.92 -34.59
C LYS A 146 -9.07 -11.70 -35.79
N PHE A 147 -8.25 -12.70 -36.10
CA PHE A 147 -7.21 -12.62 -37.15
C PHE A 147 -6.28 -11.40 -37.01
N GLY A 148 -5.93 -11.02 -35.77
CA GLY A 148 -5.07 -9.87 -35.49
C GLY A 148 -5.79 -8.51 -35.48
N THR A 149 -7.07 -8.44 -35.83
CA THR A 149 -7.88 -7.22 -35.73
C THR A 149 -8.65 -7.18 -34.41
N ASN A 150 -8.58 -6.06 -33.71
CA ASN A 150 -9.36 -5.87 -32.48
C ASN A 150 -10.87 -5.87 -32.80
N ILE A 151 -11.66 -6.57 -31.99
CA ILE A 151 -13.12 -6.67 -32.15
C ILE A 151 -13.83 -6.35 -30.84
N SER A 152 -15.04 -5.78 -30.91
CA SER A 152 -15.87 -5.55 -29.73
C SER A 152 -16.55 -6.85 -29.26
N LEU A 153 -16.85 -6.95 -27.97
CA LEU A 153 -17.63 -8.07 -27.43
C LEU A 153 -19.03 -8.15 -28.09
N SER A 154 -19.62 -6.99 -28.41
CA SER A 154 -20.93 -6.89 -29.08
C SER A 154 -20.96 -7.54 -30.46
N SER A 155 -19.82 -7.61 -31.16
CA SER A 155 -19.68 -8.29 -32.46
C SER A 155 -19.74 -9.82 -32.36
N LEU A 156 -19.53 -10.37 -31.16
CA LEU A 156 -19.59 -11.80 -30.87
C LEU A 156 -20.99 -12.26 -30.43
N VAL A 157 -21.92 -11.33 -30.22
CA VAL A 157 -23.30 -11.62 -29.85
C VAL A 157 -24.12 -11.92 -31.12
N PRO A 158 -24.86 -13.05 -31.17
CA PRO A 158 -25.73 -13.37 -32.30
C PRO A 158 -26.68 -12.22 -32.64
N THR A 159 -26.93 -11.98 -33.94
CA THR A 159 -27.75 -10.84 -34.39
C THR A 159 -29.16 -10.81 -33.80
N ALA A 160 -29.73 -11.99 -33.49
CA ALA A 160 -31.05 -12.13 -32.89
C ALA A 160 -31.11 -11.80 -31.38
N ASP A 161 -29.97 -11.76 -30.68
CA ASP A 161 -29.92 -11.49 -29.23
C ASP A 161 -29.73 -9.98 -28.97
N ILE A 162 -30.82 -9.24 -29.15
CA ILE A 162 -30.87 -7.78 -28.96
C ILE A 162 -30.64 -7.42 -27.48
N LYS A 163 -31.18 -8.21 -26.55
CA LYS A 163 -31.08 -7.94 -25.10
C LYS A 163 -29.64 -7.94 -24.61
N THR A 164 -28.83 -8.90 -25.05
CA THR A 164 -27.41 -8.95 -24.68
C THR A 164 -26.63 -7.78 -25.30
N LYS A 165 -26.98 -7.35 -26.52
CA LYS A 165 -26.37 -6.16 -27.13
C LYS A 165 -26.70 -4.87 -26.38
N ASP A 166 -27.95 -4.68 -25.98
CA ASP A 166 -28.38 -3.53 -25.18
C ASP A 166 -27.71 -3.52 -23.80
N LEU A 167 -27.50 -4.71 -23.21
CA LEU A 167 -26.79 -4.85 -21.94
C LEU A 167 -25.31 -4.47 -22.06
N ILE A 168 -24.62 -4.88 -23.13
CA ILE A 168 -23.23 -4.46 -23.40
C ILE A 168 -23.16 -2.94 -23.59
N ALA A 169 -24.07 -2.36 -24.38
CA ALA A 169 -24.10 -0.90 -24.58
C ALA A 169 -24.35 -0.14 -23.27
N SER A 170 -25.24 -0.66 -22.41
CA SER A 170 -25.51 -0.09 -21.08
C SER A 170 -24.28 -0.17 -20.16
N LEU A 171 -23.54 -1.28 -20.21
CA LEU A 171 -22.29 -1.45 -19.48
C LEU A 171 -21.21 -0.47 -19.97
N GLU A 172 -20.96 -0.40 -21.28
CA GLU A 172 -19.99 0.52 -21.90
C GLU A 172 -20.28 1.98 -21.55
N LYS A 173 -21.56 2.35 -21.56
CA LYS A 173 -22.00 3.67 -21.11
C LYS A 173 -21.74 3.89 -19.62
N SER A 174 -22.09 2.93 -18.75
CA SER A 174 -21.86 3.05 -17.30
C SER A 174 -20.37 3.17 -16.96
N ILE A 175 -19.50 2.52 -17.73
CA ILE A 175 -18.04 2.62 -17.66
C ILE A 175 -17.58 4.04 -18.00
N ALA A 176 -18.07 4.60 -19.11
CA ALA A 176 -17.76 5.96 -19.53
C ALA A 176 -18.23 7.00 -18.50
N ASP A 177 -19.45 6.83 -17.97
CA ASP A 177 -20.02 7.69 -16.93
C ASP A 177 -19.20 7.62 -15.63
N ASN A 178 -18.79 6.42 -15.20
CA ASN A 178 -17.95 6.23 -14.02
C ASN A 178 -16.56 6.86 -14.20
N ASP A 179 -15.94 6.70 -15.37
CA ASP A 179 -14.64 7.30 -15.66
C ASP A 179 -14.70 8.82 -15.71
N PHE A 180 -15.78 9.37 -16.27
CA PHE A 180 -16.06 10.80 -16.24
C PHE A 180 -16.18 11.29 -14.80
N ILE A 181 -17.02 10.68 -13.97
CA ILE A 181 -17.20 11.05 -12.55
C ILE A 181 -15.87 10.98 -11.79
N LYS A 182 -15.09 9.91 -11.96
CA LYS A 182 -13.77 9.76 -11.34
C LYS A 182 -12.77 10.82 -11.78
N SER A 183 -12.83 11.26 -13.04
CA SER A 183 -11.95 12.31 -13.55
C SER A 183 -12.26 13.68 -12.94
N LYS A 184 -13.50 13.90 -12.50
CA LYS A 184 -13.97 15.18 -11.94
C LYS A 184 -13.92 15.24 -10.42
N ILE A 185 -14.17 14.12 -9.74
CA ILE A 185 -14.15 14.00 -8.28
C ILE A 185 -12.79 13.43 -7.84
N SER A 186 -11.83 14.33 -7.56
CA SER A 186 -10.52 13.95 -7.01
C SER A 186 -10.63 13.52 -5.55
N ASP A 187 -9.89 12.48 -5.16
CA ASP A 187 -9.78 12.03 -3.76
C ASP A 187 -9.02 13.04 -2.89
N THR A 188 -8.25 13.97 -3.49
CA THR A 188 -7.44 14.96 -2.79
C THR A 188 -8.23 16.19 -2.31
N ILE A 189 -9.50 16.33 -2.71
CA ILE A 189 -10.31 17.53 -2.41
C ILE A 189 -10.37 17.82 -0.91
N LEU A 190 -10.54 16.78 -0.09
CA LEU A 190 -10.59 16.93 1.36
C LEU A 190 -9.21 17.19 1.96
N ASP A 191 -8.16 16.57 1.44
CA ASP A 191 -6.77 16.76 1.89
C ASP A 191 -6.27 18.18 1.60
N ASP A 192 -6.53 18.68 0.40
CA ASP A 192 -6.22 20.06 -0.01
C ASP A 192 -6.96 21.08 0.88
N TYR A 193 -8.24 20.81 1.21
CA TYR A 193 -8.99 21.65 2.14
C TYR A 193 -8.39 21.59 3.55
N ASN A 194 -8.06 20.39 4.04
CA ASN A 194 -7.45 20.20 5.35
C ASN A 194 -6.08 20.90 5.44
N ALA A 195 -5.28 20.91 4.37
CA ALA A 195 -4.04 21.65 4.31
C ALA A 195 -4.27 23.16 4.49
N LYS A 196 -5.33 23.72 3.89
CA LYS A 196 -5.72 25.13 4.11
C LYS A 196 -6.21 25.39 5.54
N VAL A 197 -6.93 24.44 6.14
CA VAL A 197 -7.33 24.51 7.57
C VAL A 197 -6.09 24.56 8.47
N GLN A 198 -5.05 23.78 8.17
CA GLN A 198 -3.79 23.84 8.93
C GLN A 198 -3.10 25.20 8.79
N VAL A 199 -3.07 25.79 7.59
CA VAL A 199 -2.56 27.14 7.38
C VAL A 199 -3.34 28.17 8.22
N PHE A 200 -4.68 28.09 8.23
CA PHE A 200 -5.50 28.96 9.07
C PHE A 200 -5.18 28.80 10.56
N LYS A 201 -5.12 27.55 11.06
CA LYS A 201 -4.78 27.26 12.47
C LYS A 201 -3.39 27.78 12.84
N GLN A 202 -2.41 27.65 11.95
CA GLN A 202 -1.07 28.20 12.15
C GLN A 202 -1.09 29.72 12.27
N LYS A 203 -1.85 30.42 11.41
CA LYS A 203 -1.97 31.88 11.44
C LYS A 203 -2.68 32.40 12.70
N VAL A 204 -3.64 31.64 13.22
CA VAL A 204 -4.34 31.93 14.50
C VAL A 204 -3.44 31.65 15.72
N GLY A 205 -2.62 30.60 15.68
CA GLY A 205 -1.81 30.14 16.82
C GLY A 205 -0.52 30.95 17.09
N ILE A 206 -0.26 32.04 16.38
CA ILE A 206 0.90 32.92 16.60
C ILE A 206 0.67 33.76 17.87
N ALA A 207 1.71 34.00 18.67
CA ALA A 207 1.62 34.76 19.93
C ALA A 207 0.99 36.15 19.78
N VAL A 208 1.15 36.78 18.61
CA VAL A 208 0.43 38.00 18.19
C VAL A 208 -0.06 37.79 16.76
N PRO A 209 -1.31 37.33 16.56
CA PRO A 209 -1.85 37.08 15.23
C PRO A 209 -1.97 38.38 14.42
N VAL A 210 -1.49 38.36 13.17
CA VAL A 210 -1.68 39.48 12.23
C VAL A 210 -3.09 39.37 11.65
N PRO A 211 -4.00 40.32 11.91
CA PRO A 211 -5.41 40.13 11.54
C PRO A 211 -5.69 40.01 10.04
N ALA A 212 -4.93 40.74 9.22
CA ALA A 212 -4.99 40.63 7.76
C ALA A 212 -4.64 39.22 7.25
N ASP A 213 -3.65 38.56 7.85
CA ASP A 213 -3.23 37.20 7.51
C ASP A 213 -4.28 36.17 7.90
N VAL A 214 -4.89 36.32 9.09
CA VAL A 214 -5.97 35.44 9.57
C VAL A 214 -7.19 35.57 8.65
N LYS A 215 -7.56 36.80 8.27
CA LYS A 215 -8.64 37.10 7.31
C LYS A 215 -8.37 36.47 5.94
N ALA A 216 -7.15 36.59 5.43
CA ALA A 216 -6.76 35.99 4.16
C ALA A 216 -6.80 34.44 4.21
N ALA A 217 -6.25 33.82 5.26
CA ALA A 217 -6.25 32.36 5.40
C ALA A 217 -7.66 31.76 5.55
N PHE A 218 -8.57 32.46 6.23
CA PHE A 218 -9.96 32.05 6.35
C PHE A 218 -10.73 32.25 5.04
N LYS A 219 -10.46 33.35 4.32
CA LYS A 219 -11.02 33.58 2.98
C LYS A 219 -10.64 32.46 2.01
N ASP A 220 -9.43 31.95 2.09
CA ASP A 220 -8.98 30.82 1.28
C ASP A 220 -9.79 29.54 1.51
N LEU A 221 -10.31 29.30 2.72
CA LEU A 221 -11.21 28.16 3.01
C LEU A 221 -12.52 28.30 2.24
N TYR A 222 -13.11 29.49 2.28
CA TYR A 222 -14.33 29.81 1.53
C TYR A 222 -14.10 29.70 0.03
N VAL A 223 -13.09 30.38 -0.50
CA VAL A 223 -12.78 30.35 -1.95
C VAL A 223 -12.57 28.91 -2.43
N TYR A 224 -11.86 28.09 -1.66
CA TYR A 224 -11.64 26.70 -2.02
C TYR A 224 -12.95 25.91 -2.08
N LEU A 225 -13.77 25.95 -1.02
CA LEU A 225 -15.04 25.25 -0.98
C LEU A 225 -15.98 25.69 -2.12
N TYR A 226 -16.12 26.99 -2.33
CA TYR A 226 -16.97 27.57 -3.38
C TYR A 226 -16.47 27.18 -4.78
N SER A 227 -15.19 27.40 -5.08
CA SER A 227 -14.63 27.09 -6.40
C SER A 227 -14.71 25.61 -6.75
N LYS A 228 -14.54 24.70 -5.77
CA LYS A 228 -14.68 23.27 -5.98
C LYS A 228 -16.13 22.86 -6.21
N ALA A 229 -17.06 23.39 -5.42
CA ALA A 229 -18.48 23.15 -5.63
C ALA A 229 -18.94 23.59 -7.03
N ASP A 230 -18.50 24.78 -7.45
CA ASP A 230 -18.84 25.40 -8.73
C ASP A 230 -18.25 24.61 -9.92
N THR A 231 -16.94 24.36 -9.90
CA THR A 231 -16.25 23.62 -10.98
C THR A 231 -16.85 22.23 -11.18
N ILE A 232 -17.18 21.52 -10.09
CA ILE A 232 -17.77 20.18 -10.17
C ILE A 232 -19.19 20.23 -10.76
N LEU A 233 -19.98 21.23 -10.38
CA LEU A 233 -21.33 21.41 -10.92
C LEU A 233 -21.31 21.77 -12.40
N ASP A 234 -20.44 22.69 -12.81
CA ASP A 234 -20.27 23.11 -14.21
C ASP A 234 -19.78 21.96 -15.09
N ASP A 235 -18.81 21.19 -14.60
CA ASP A 235 -18.33 19.99 -15.28
C ASP A 235 -19.43 18.93 -15.44
N LEU A 236 -20.32 18.77 -14.44
CA LEU A 236 -21.44 17.84 -14.53
C LEU A 236 -22.59 18.35 -15.43
N ALA A 237 -22.71 19.67 -15.60
CA ALA A 237 -23.74 20.33 -16.40
C ALA A 237 -23.38 20.42 -17.90
N THR A 238 -22.10 20.60 -18.23
CA THR A 238 -21.61 20.75 -19.63
C THR A 238 -21.67 19.47 -20.47
N ASN A 239 -21.95 18.31 -19.86
CA ASN A 239 -22.16 17.07 -20.59
C ASN A 239 -23.63 16.93 -21.04
N SER A 240 -23.99 17.68 -22.09
CA SER A 240 -25.30 17.70 -22.76
C SER A 240 -25.48 16.55 -23.77
N GLY A 241 -24.52 15.63 -23.88
CA GLY A 241 -24.55 14.54 -24.84
C GLY A 241 -25.32 13.32 -24.33
N ASN A 242 -26.66 13.34 -24.43
CA ASN A 242 -27.54 12.15 -24.39
C ASN A 242 -27.00 10.95 -23.58
N VAL A 243 -26.99 11.07 -22.25
CA VAL A 243 -26.51 10.01 -21.35
C VAL A 243 -27.69 9.10 -20.96
N LEU A 244 -28.31 8.56 -22.03
CA LEU A 244 -29.20 7.41 -22.31
C LEU A 244 -30.32 6.97 -21.32
N ASN A 245 -31.50 6.83 -21.95
CA ASN A 245 -32.58 5.87 -21.69
C ASN A 245 -32.07 4.43 -21.51
N ALA A 246 -31.69 4.05 -20.30
CA ALA A 246 -31.63 2.64 -19.90
C ALA A 246 -31.88 2.52 -18.40
N THR A 247 -32.94 1.81 -18.06
CA THR A 247 -33.40 1.50 -16.70
C THR A 247 -32.27 0.83 -15.90
N ILE A 248 -32.09 1.22 -14.63
CA ILE A 248 -31.54 0.31 -13.62
C ILE A 248 -32.40 -0.96 -13.67
N PRO A 249 -31.85 -2.19 -13.61
CA PRO A 249 -32.70 -3.38 -13.50
C PRO A 249 -33.71 -3.20 -12.36
N PRO A 250 -35.01 -3.29 -12.61
CA PRO A 250 -35.96 -3.50 -11.55
C PRO A 250 -35.72 -4.91 -11.00
N VAL A 251 -35.67 -5.03 -9.68
CA VAL A 251 -36.57 -6.01 -9.08
C VAL A 251 -37.94 -5.82 -9.77
N PRO A 252 -38.50 -6.83 -10.45
CA PRO A 252 -39.58 -6.66 -11.43
C PRO A 252 -40.87 -6.06 -10.80
N PRO A 253 -41.85 -5.61 -11.60
CA PRO A 253 -41.81 -4.60 -12.65
C PRO A 253 -42.69 -3.38 -12.25
N SER A 254 -42.22 -2.15 -12.44
CA SER A 254 -43.12 -0.98 -12.41
C SER A 254 -42.83 -0.02 -13.56
N THR A 255 -43.93 0.44 -14.16
CA THR A 255 -44.13 1.02 -15.49
C THR A 255 -43.75 2.50 -15.63
N ASP A 256 -42.47 2.86 -15.42
CA ASP A 256 -42.00 4.19 -15.84
C ASP A 256 -40.50 4.17 -16.24
N PRO A 257 -40.15 4.39 -17.53
CA PRO A 257 -38.80 4.18 -18.04
C PRO A 257 -37.84 5.39 -17.98
N THR A 258 -38.07 6.41 -17.12
CA THR A 258 -37.40 7.71 -17.32
C THR A 258 -36.53 8.29 -16.19
N ILE A 259 -36.28 7.58 -15.09
CA ILE A 259 -35.49 8.14 -13.97
C ILE A 259 -34.08 7.50 -13.90
N PHE A 260 -33.06 8.27 -14.30
CA PHE A 260 -31.66 7.83 -14.36
C PHE A 260 -30.84 8.25 -13.12
N VAL A 261 -29.73 7.54 -12.90
CA VAL A 261 -28.79 7.73 -11.79
C VAL A 261 -28.10 9.09 -11.87
N LEU A 262 -27.63 9.57 -13.03
CA LEU A 262 -27.06 10.93 -13.13
C LEU A 262 -28.10 12.00 -12.82
N ASP A 263 -29.40 11.79 -13.08
CA ASP A 263 -30.43 12.77 -12.71
C ASP A 263 -30.68 12.76 -11.19
N THR A 264 -30.76 11.57 -10.58
CA THR A 264 -30.83 11.43 -9.12
C THR A 264 -29.55 11.93 -8.44
N VAL A 265 -28.39 11.65 -9.01
CA VAL A 265 -27.06 12.11 -8.56
C VAL A 265 -26.93 13.62 -8.74
N ARG A 266 -27.33 14.18 -9.89
CA ARG A 266 -27.33 15.64 -10.13
C ARG A 266 -28.29 16.32 -9.17
N LYS A 267 -29.48 15.77 -8.95
CA LYS A 267 -30.49 16.31 -8.03
C LYS A 267 -30.05 16.20 -6.58
N VAL A 268 -29.54 15.04 -6.14
CA VAL A 268 -28.98 14.85 -4.79
C VAL A 268 -27.75 15.73 -4.58
N LEU A 269 -26.86 15.84 -5.57
CA LEU A 269 -25.70 16.71 -5.50
C LEU A 269 -26.11 18.18 -5.45
N ALA A 270 -27.03 18.61 -6.32
CA ALA A 270 -27.53 19.98 -6.37
C ALA A 270 -28.30 20.34 -5.10
N ASP A 271 -29.14 19.45 -4.56
CA ASP A 271 -29.90 19.70 -3.34
C ASP A 271 -29.01 19.66 -2.09
N SER A 272 -28.04 18.73 -2.05
CA SER A 272 -27.02 18.67 -1.00
C SER A 272 -26.15 19.92 -1.03
N LEU A 273 -25.60 20.31 -2.19
CA LEU A 273 -24.82 21.53 -2.38
C LEU A 273 -25.64 22.78 -2.06
N ARG A 274 -26.85 22.92 -2.60
CA ARG A 274 -27.74 24.06 -2.33
C ARG A 274 -28.02 24.21 -0.83
N SER A 275 -28.39 23.13 -0.15
CA SER A 275 -28.67 23.14 1.30
C SER A 275 -27.44 23.59 2.11
N ARG A 276 -26.26 23.12 1.72
CA ARG A 276 -24.97 23.47 2.33
C ARG A 276 -24.57 24.91 2.09
N MET A 277 -24.70 25.41 0.87
CA MET A 277 -24.38 26.80 0.51
C MET A 277 -25.35 27.77 1.20
N LYS A 278 -26.64 27.41 1.32
CA LYS A 278 -27.61 28.17 2.13
C LYS A 278 -27.20 28.22 3.60
N THR A 279 -26.78 27.08 4.16
CA THR A 279 -26.29 27.01 5.55
C THR A 279 -25.05 27.89 5.74
N LEU A 280 -24.08 27.81 4.84
CA LEU A 280 -22.85 28.60 4.88
C LEU A 280 -23.12 30.12 4.82
N ASN A 281 -24.00 30.54 3.91
CA ASN A 281 -24.41 31.95 3.81
C ASN A 281 -25.16 32.43 5.06
N SER A 282 -26.04 31.60 5.61
CA SER A 282 -26.72 31.93 6.87
C SER A 282 -25.75 32.07 8.05
N TYR A 283 -24.71 31.24 8.10
CA TYR A 283 -23.66 31.32 9.11
C TYR A 283 -22.78 32.57 8.97
N ASN A 284 -22.35 32.90 7.74
CA ASN A 284 -21.58 34.12 7.47
C ASN A 284 -22.38 35.37 7.90
N LYS A 285 -23.69 35.41 7.58
CA LYS A 285 -24.60 36.49 7.95
C LYS A 285 -24.79 36.60 9.46
N ALA A 286 -24.89 35.49 10.18
CA ALA A 286 -25.06 35.46 11.63
C ALA A 286 -23.81 35.92 12.41
N HIS A 287 -22.60 35.68 11.87
CA HIS A 287 -21.34 35.91 12.59
C HIS A 287 -20.53 37.12 12.08
N LYS A 288 -21.01 37.83 11.05
CA LYS A 288 -20.32 38.98 10.43
C LYS A 288 -18.86 38.68 10.08
N ALA A 289 -18.60 37.47 9.60
CA ALA A 289 -17.24 36.97 9.38
C ALA A 289 -16.57 37.55 8.12
N LEU A 290 -17.29 38.31 7.30
CA LEU A 290 -16.82 39.05 6.12
C LEU A 290 -17.54 40.43 6.08
N THR A 291 -16.85 41.51 5.69
CA THR A 291 -17.38 42.89 5.67
C THR A 291 -17.96 43.30 4.30
N ASP A 292 -18.97 44.18 4.26
CA ASP A 292 -19.71 44.64 3.05
C ASP A 292 -18.86 45.20 1.88
N VAL A 293 -17.61 45.61 2.11
CA VAL A 293 -16.71 46.05 1.00
C VAL A 293 -16.16 44.85 0.21
N ASP A 294 -16.13 43.66 0.81
CA ASP A 294 -15.81 42.40 0.15
C ASP A 294 -17.03 41.78 -0.57
N ASP A 295 -18.25 42.27 -0.31
CA ASP A 295 -19.50 41.75 -0.91
C ASP A 295 -19.59 41.98 -2.43
N LYS A 296 -18.85 42.96 -2.96
CA LYS A 296 -18.74 43.16 -4.42
C LYS A 296 -17.83 42.14 -5.12
N LEU A 297 -16.95 41.48 -4.38
CA LEU A 297 -16.13 40.36 -4.89
C LEU A 297 -16.87 39.01 -4.80
N TYR A 298 -17.98 38.97 -4.08
CA TYR A 298 -18.76 37.77 -3.79
C TYR A 298 -20.24 37.97 -4.09
N ASN A 299 -20.57 38.64 -5.21
CA ASN A 299 -21.89 38.49 -5.81
C ASN A 299 -21.89 37.21 -6.64
N PRO A 300 -22.45 36.10 -6.12
CA PRO A 300 -22.56 34.87 -6.90
C PRO A 300 -23.17 35.11 -8.30
N LYS A 301 -24.18 35.97 -8.43
CA LYS A 301 -24.81 36.27 -9.73
C LYS A 301 -23.91 36.95 -10.76
N ALA A 302 -22.79 37.57 -10.36
CA ALA A 302 -21.91 38.32 -11.28
C ALA A 302 -20.75 37.48 -11.83
N ASN A 303 -20.34 36.42 -11.12
CA ASN A 303 -19.26 35.53 -11.53
C ASN A 303 -19.77 34.13 -11.96
N TRP A 304 -21.07 33.84 -11.80
CA TRP A 304 -21.73 32.63 -12.28
C TRP A 304 -22.22 32.84 -13.72
N THR A 305 -21.47 32.36 -14.71
CA THR A 305 -21.84 32.46 -16.13
C THR A 305 -22.43 31.17 -16.70
N ALA A 306 -22.52 30.10 -15.92
CA ALA A 306 -23.02 28.82 -16.40
C ALA A 306 -24.56 28.84 -16.57
N THR A 307 -24.99 28.67 -17.82
CA THR A 307 -26.39 28.45 -18.23
C THR A 307 -27.07 27.32 -17.44
N GLY A 308 -26.31 26.38 -16.86
CA GLY A 308 -26.80 25.22 -16.11
C GLY A 308 -27.42 25.51 -14.74
N TRP A 309 -27.26 26.70 -14.17
CA TRP A 309 -28.01 27.10 -12.96
C TRP A 309 -29.42 27.62 -13.28
N VAL A 310 -29.72 27.85 -14.57
CA VAL A 310 -30.93 28.51 -15.06
C VAL A 310 -31.74 27.63 -16.02
N ASP A 311 -31.13 26.65 -16.70
CA ASP A 311 -31.84 25.78 -17.65
C ASP A 311 -32.16 24.40 -17.09
N ALA A 312 -33.46 24.20 -16.83
CA ALA A 312 -34.24 22.95 -16.66
C ALA A 312 -35.45 23.14 -15.71
N GLY A 313 -35.84 24.39 -15.40
CA GLY A 313 -37.00 24.66 -14.53
C GLY A 313 -36.77 24.38 -13.03
N ILE A 314 -35.55 24.01 -12.63
CA ILE A 314 -35.11 23.97 -11.23
C ILE A 314 -34.11 25.09 -11.05
N ASN A 315 -34.60 26.30 -10.84
CA ASN A 315 -33.74 27.41 -10.46
C ASN A 315 -33.30 27.17 -9.02
N VAL A 316 -32.01 26.88 -8.83
CA VAL A 316 -31.53 26.33 -7.57
C VAL A 316 -31.65 27.37 -6.42
N MET A 317 -31.76 28.65 -6.76
CA MET A 317 -31.80 29.77 -5.83
C MET A 317 -33.01 30.70 -5.98
N ASP A 318 -33.94 30.44 -6.90
CA ASP A 318 -35.14 31.26 -7.08
C ASP A 318 -36.32 30.67 -6.31
N ASP A 319 -36.20 30.69 -4.99
CA ASP A 319 -37.38 30.96 -4.20
C ASP A 319 -37.46 32.48 -4.09
N ALA A 320 -38.55 33.05 -4.61
CA ALA A 320 -38.93 34.47 -4.50
C ALA A 320 -39.07 34.98 -3.04
N ASN A 321 -38.55 34.24 -2.06
CA ASN A 321 -38.49 34.55 -0.64
C ASN A 321 -37.06 34.64 -0.08
N VAL A 322 -36.00 34.55 -0.89
CA VAL A 322 -34.68 35.05 -0.46
C VAL A 322 -34.62 36.55 -0.75
N VAL A 323 -35.48 37.31 -0.06
CA VAL A 323 -35.33 38.76 0.03
C VAL A 323 -34.07 39.00 0.86
N PHE A 324 -32.99 39.42 0.20
CA PHE A 324 -31.87 40.03 0.89
C PHE A 324 -32.37 41.36 1.46
N ASP A 325 -32.57 41.36 2.76
CA ASP A 325 -32.82 42.60 3.49
C ASP A 325 -31.49 43.35 3.65
N ASP A 326 -31.24 44.24 2.70
CA ASP A 326 -30.10 45.17 2.66
C ASP A 326 -30.26 46.32 3.69
N THR A 327 -31.38 46.39 4.44
CA THR A 327 -31.64 47.50 5.36
C THR A 327 -31.02 47.34 6.75
N ILE A 328 -30.33 46.23 7.02
CA ILE A 328 -29.70 45.97 8.33
C ILE A 328 -28.24 46.50 8.41
N TYR A 329 -27.63 46.90 7.30
CA TYR A 329 -26.26 47.41 7.26
C TYR A 329 -26.16 48.76 6.53
N PRO A 330 -26.14 49.89 7.26
CA PRO A 330 -25.82 51.16 6.63
C PRO A 330 -24.34 51.17 6.26
N ASN A 331 -24.06 51.36 4.96
CA ASN A 331 -22.76 51.75 4.41
C ASN A 331 -22.07 52.78 5.31
N LYS A 332 -21.13 52.32 6.14
CA LYS A 332 -20.18 53.21 6.83
C LYS A 332 -18.77 52.81 6.42
N PRO A 333 -17.93 53.76 5.97
CA PRO A 333 -16.51 53.50 5.75
C PRO A 333 -15.88 53.00 7.07
N ILE A 334 -15.11 51.92 6.99
CA ILE A 334 -14.40 51.34 8.14
C ILE A 334 -13.32 52.33 8.58
N PRO A 335 -13.40 52.94 9.79
CA PRO A 335 -12.32 53.77 10.31
C PRO A 335 -11.12 52.88 10.69
N ALA A 336 -9.91 53.47 10.78
CA ALA A 336 -8.67 52.77 11.11
C ALA A 336 -8.77 51.83 12.32
N ALA A 337 -8.02 50.72 12.26
CA ALA A 337 -8.01 49.56 13.15
C ALA A 337 -8.38 49.86 14.61
N ASP A 338 -9.59 49.44 14.99
CA ASP A 338 -10.06 49.37 16.38
C ASP A 338 -9.69 47.97 16.92
N PRO A 339 -8.71 47.85 17.85
CA PRO A 339 -8.20 46.56 18.30
C PRO A 339 -9.26 45.62 18.88
N ASP A 340 -10.30 46.18 19.50
CA ASP A 340 -11.37 45.40 20.13
C ASP A 340 -12.37 44.82 19.11
N LYS A 341 -12.52 45.46 17.95
CA LYS A 341 -13.36 44.95 16.85
C LYS A 341 -12.63 43.87 16.05
N GLU A 342 -11.33 44.06 15.83
CA GLU A 342 -10.51 43.11 15.09
C GLU A 342 -10.34 41.79 15.87
N LYS A 343 -10.21 41.88 17.21
CA LYS A 343 -10.20 40.71 18.09
C LYS A 343 -11.53 39.93 18.03
N LYS A 344 -12.67 40.62 18.07
CA LYS A 344 -13.99 39.97 17.92
C LYS A 344 -14.17 39.31 16.56
N PHE A 345 -13.61 39.89 15.50
CA PHE A 345 -13.65 39.31 14.16
C PHE A 345 -12.87 37.99 14.10
N GLN A 346 -11.67 37.95 14.68
CA GLN A 346 -10.89 36.73 14.82
C GLN A 346 -11.61 35.66 15.64
N GLU A 347 -12.21 36.03 16.78
CA GLU A 347 -13.01 35.11 17.62
C GLU A 347 -14.19 34.50 16.84
N ASN A 348 -14.88 35.29 16.02
CA ASN A 348 -15.97 34.81 15.16
C ASN A 348 -15.49 33.84 14.07
N MET A 349 -14.32 34.07 13.49
CA MET A 349 -13.73 33.18 12.47
C MET A 349 -13.28 31.84 13.06
N ILE A 350 -12.69 31.87 14.25
CA ILE A 350 -12.32 30.67 15.01
C ILE A 350 -13.57 29.86 15.35
N ALA A 351 -14.66 30.52 15.76
CA ALA A 351 -15.93 29.86 16.03
C ALA A 351 -16.61 29.30 14.76
N ALA A 352 -16.39 29.93 13.60
CA ALA A 352 -17.00 29.54 12.33
C ALA A 352 -16.26 28.39 11.62
N GLU A 353 -14.93 28.30 11.74
CA GLU A 353 -14.11 27.30 11.03
C GLU A 353 -14.62 25.85 11.20
N PRO A 354 -14.93 25.35 12.42
CA PRO A 354 -15.39 23.97 12.57
C PRO A 354 -16.66 23.67 11.78
N LYS A 355 -17.58 24.65 11.67
CA LYS A 355 -18.83 24.48 10.94
C LYS A 355 -18.62 24.47 9.43
N ILE A 356 -17.71 25.30 8.92
CA ILE A 356 -17.36 25.34 7.49
C ILE A 356 -16.66 24.05 7.10
N SER A 357 -15.75 23.56 7.95
CA SER A 357 -15.07 22.28 7.78
C SER A 357 -16.04 21.11 7.80
N GLN A 358 -17.08 21.15 8.64
CA GLN A 358 -18.18 20.17 8.59
C GLN A 358 -18.96 20.23 7.27
N ILE A 359 -19.28 21.42 6.77
CA ILE A 359 -19.98 21.60 5.48
C ILE A 359 -19.14 21.02 4.33
N MET A 360 -17.83 21.26 4.34
CA MET A 360 -16.89 20.72 3.36
C MET A 360 -16.82 19.19 3.43
N LYS A 361 -16.66 18.63 4.63
CA LYS A 361 -16.61 17.18 4.84
C LYS A 361 -17.87 16.53 4.29
N ASP A 362 -19.03 17.03 4.68
CA ASP A 362 -20.28 16.42 4.28
C ASP A 362 -20.56 16.61 2.76
N LEU A 363 -20.03 17.68 2.12
CA LEU A 363 -20.01 17.81 0.65
C LEU A 363 -19.15 16.71 0.03
N PHE A 364 -17.94 16.53 0.54
CA PHE A 364 -17.04 15.47 0.09
C PHE A 364 -17.66 14.08 0.28
N ASP A 365 -18.36 13.83 1.38
CA ASP A 365 -19.09 12.59 1.63
C ASP A 365 -20.18 12.36 0.57
N SER A 366 -20.88 13.42 0.16
CA SER A 366 -21.89 13.36 -0.92
C SER A 366 -21.26 13.02 -2.28
N LEU A 367 -20.11 13.61 -2.59
CA LEU A 367 -19.33 13.34 -3.80
C LEU A 367 -18.78 11.90 -3.82
N SER A 368 -18.29 11.44 -2.67
CA SER A 368 -17.79 10.08 -2.48
C SER A 368 -18.90 9.03 -2.62
N PHE A 369 -20.10 9.33 -2.11
CA PHE A 369 -21.29 8.50 -2.32
C PHE A 369 -21.61 8.34 -3.81
N ILE A 370 -21.54 9.43 -4.59
CA ILE A 370 -21.80 9.40 -6.03
C ILE A 370 -20.78 8.54 -6.77
N LYS A 371 -19.49 8.72 -6.46
CA LYS A 371 -18.40 7.88 -7.00
C LYS A 371 -18.63 6.39 -6.68
N THR A 372 -19.08 6.09 -5.47
CA THR A 372 -19.41 4.73 -5.03
C THR A 372 -20.63 4.17 -5.76
N ALA A 373 -21.69 4.97 -5.92
CA ALA A 373 -22.90 4.58 -6.64
C ALA A 373 -22.62 4.29 -8.11
N ALA A 374 -21.83 5.12 -8.79
CA ALA A 374 -21.42 4.91 -10.18
C ALA A 374 -20.66 3.57 -10.35
N ALA A 375 -19.72 3.28 -9.45
CA ALA A 375 -19.02 2.00 -9.42
C ALA A 375 -19.96 0.81 -9.14
N PHE A 376 -20.95 0.99 -8.26
CA PHE A 376 -21.94 -0.05 -7.97
C PHE A 376 -22.77 -0.41 -9.20
N ILE A 377 -23.21 0.58 -9.98
CA ILE A 377 -24.01 0.36 -11.20
C ILE A 377 -23.21 -0.35 -12.27
N GLU A 378 -21.97 0.09 -12.51
CA GLU A 378 -21.06 -0.60 -13.44
C GLU A 378 -20.91 -2.08 -13.06
N ASN A 379 -20.62 -2.37 -11.79
CA ASN A 379 -20.53 -3.74 -11.28
C ASN A 379 -21.86 -4.52 -11.42
N GLY A 380 -23.00 -3.84 -11.27
CA GLY A 380 -24.32 -4.41 -11.48
C GLY A 380 -24.54 -4.87 -12.92
N PHE A 381 -24.24 -4.01 -13.90
CA PHE A 381 -24.33 -4.37 -15.32
C PHE A 381 -23.32 -5.45 -15.70
N GLU A 382 -22.10 -5.41 -15.16
CA GLU A 382 -21.11 -6.45 -15.42
C GLU A 382 -21.55 -7.82 -14.89
N ARG A 383 -22.15 -7.85 -13.68
CA ARG A 383 -22.73 -9.07 -13.12
C ARG A 383 -23.90 -9.59 -13.96
N LEU A 384 -24.81 -8.71 -14.39
CA LEU A 384 -25.90 -9.09 -15.29
C LEU A 384 -25.37 -9.66 -16.62
N LEU A 385 -24.28 -9.08 -17.16
CA LEU A 385 -23.64 -9.58 -18.37
C LEU A 385 -23.03 -10.97 -18.14
N TYR A 386 -22.39 -11.19 -17.00
CA TYR A 386 -21.89 -12.51 -16.59
C TYR A 386 -23.01 -13.55 -16.45
N ASP A 387 -24.16 -13.15 -15.93
CA ASP A 387 -25.31 -14.03 -15.69
C ASP A 387 -26.13 -14.31 -16.96
N THR A 388 -26.11 -13.40 -17.95
CA THR A 388 -26.90 -13.51 -19.18
C THR A 388 -26.08 -14.06 -20.36
N PHE A 389 -24.84 -13.63 -20.53
CA PHE A 389 -24.02 -13.97 -21.70
C PHE A 389 -23.04 -15.12 -21.42
N SER A 390 -23.38 -16.32 -21.89
CA SER A 390 -22.60 -17.55 -21.64
C SER A 390 -21.17 -17.51 -22.17
N LEU A 391 -20.92 -16.85 -23.32
CA LEU A 391 -19.56 -16.72 -23.85
C LEU A 391 -18.70 -15.84 -22.93
N TYR A 392 -19.21 -14.69 -22.48
CA TYR A 392 -18.50 -13.83 -21.54
C TYR A 392 -18.20 -14.54 -20.22
N ARG A 393 -19.17 -15.29 -19.69
CA ARG A 393 -18.95 -16.19 -18.53
C ARG A 393 -17.84 -17.21 -18.79
N SER A 394 -17.89 -17.89 -19.94
CA SER A 394 -16.93 -18.94 -20.27
C SER A 394 -15.51 -18.40 -20.44
N ILE A 395 -15.36 -17.22 -21.07
CA ILE A 395 -14.09 -16.50 -21.17
C ILE A 395 -13.55 -16.20 -19.77
N ASN A 396 -14.37 -15.61 -18.90
CA ASN A 396 -13.98 -15.29 -17.53
C ASN A 396 -13.58 -16.52 -16.73
N GLN A 397 -14.36 -17.60 -16.78
CA GLN A 397 -14.03 -18.87 -16.11
C GLN A 397 -12.74 -19.47 -16.63
N LYS A 398 -12.52 -19.44 -17.94
CA LYS A 398 -11.29 -19.98 -18.53
C LYS A 398 -10.07 -19.15 -18.13
N ILE A 399 -10.16 -17.82 -18.16
CA ILE A 399 -9.06 -16.95 -17.71
C ILE A 399 -8.81 -17.13 -16.21
N ALA A 400 -9.86 -17.20 -15.40
CA ALA A 400 -9.74 -17.46 -13.96
C ALA A 400 -9.07 -18.81 -13.66
N SER A 401 -9.20 -19.79 -14.55
CA SER A 401 -8.51 -21.09 -14.47
C SER A 401 -7.07 -21.08 -15.00
N THR A 402 -6.59 -19.97 -15.58
CA THR A 402 -5.18 -19.89 -16.03
C THR A 402 -4.27 -19.58 -14.87
N ALA A 403 -3.16 -20.32 -14.76
CA ALA A 403 -2.17 -20.08 -13.74
C ALA A 403 -1.58 -18.65 -13.85
N THR A 404 -1.34 -18.03 -12.70
CA THR A 404 -0.57 -16.78 -12.60
C THR A 404 0.88 -17.12 -12.31
N GLU A 405 1.81 -16.65 -13.13
CA GLU A 405 3.24 -16.80 -12.89
C GLU A 405 3.72 -15.66 -11.99
N LEU A 406 4.23 -16.00 -10.81
CA LEU A 406 4.60 -15.04 -9.76
C LEU A 406 6.02 -15.30 -9.26
N PRO A 407 6.79 -14.25 -8.92
CA PRO A 407 8.01 -14.41 -8.16
C PRO A 407 7.72 -15.04 -6.78
N PRO A 408 8.65 -15.82 -6.23
CA PRO A 408 8.42 -16.55 -4.98
C PRO A 408 8.41 -15.66 -3.72
N SER A 409 9.00 -14.46 -3.73
CA SER A 409 9.20 -13.65 -2.52
C SER A 409 7.94 -13.43 -1.68
N GLY A 410 6.80 -13.16 -2.31
CA GLY A 410 5.53 -13.00 -1.60
C GLY A 410 5.15 -14.24 -0.77
N ALA A 411 5.24 -15.43 -1.38
CA ALA A 411 4.97 -16.69 -0.70
C ALA A 411 6.01 -16.99 0.40
N ILE A 412 7.30 -16.74 0.11
CA ILE A 412 8.39 -16.97 1.05
C ILE A 412 8.29 -16.05 2.27
N ALA A 413 7.93 -14.78 2.09
CA ALA A 413 7.68 -13.86 3.21
C ALA A 413 6.54 -14.37 4.11
N GLY A 414 5.49 -14.95 3.52
CA GLY A 414 4.42 -15.60 4.26
C GLY A 414 4.91 -16.79 5.07
N ILE A 415 5.71 -17.66 4.44
CA ILE A 415 6.32 -18.82 5.10
C ILE A 415 7.25 -18.42 6.25
N TYR A 416 8.04 -17.35 6.08
CA TYR A 416 8.88 -16.81 7.15
C TYR A 416 8.01 -16.42 8.34
N ALA A 417 6.96 -15.60 8.13
CA ALA A 417 6.04 -15.18 9.19
C ALA A 417 5.37 -16.39 9.87
N PHE A 418 4.92 -17.38 9.10
CA PHE A 418 4.32 -18.61 9.61
C PHE A 418 5.27 -19.40 10.51
N ILE A 419 6.51 -19.61 10.06
CA ILE A 419 7.51 -20.37 10.82
C ILE A 419 7.94 -19.62 12.06
N ASP A 420 8.15 -18.30 11.98
CA ASP A 420 8.52 -17.48 13.12
C ASP A 420 7.43 -17.55 14.21
N ALA A 421 6.15 -17.45 13.82
CA ALA A 421 5.02 -17.49 14.75
C ALA A 421 4.79 -18.87 15.37
N THR A 422 5.06 -19.95 14.64
CA THR A 422 4.73 -21.33 15.09
C THR A 422 5.90 -22.08 15.69
N ARG A 423 7.14 -21.74 15.31
CA ARG A 423 8.36 -22.49 15.65
C ARG A 423 9.55 -21.63 16.07
N GLY A 424 9.43 -20.31 15.99
CA GLY A 424 10.49 -19.36 16.30
C GLY A 424 11.44 -19.11 15.13
N VAL A 425 12.06 -17.92 15.14
CA VAL A 425 12.92 -17.40 14.06
C VAL A 425 14.17 -18.26 13.81
N TRP A 426 14.61 -19.02 14.82
CA TRP A 426 15.74 -19.94 14.73
C TRP A 426 15.45 -21.21 13.92
N LYS A 427 14.18 -21.48 13.56
CA LYS A 427 13.84 -22.60 12.70
C LYS A 427 14.04 -22.23 11.23
N ALA A 428 14.81 -23.04 10.51
CA ALA A 428 14.98 -22.88 9.06
C ALA A 428 13.61 -22.88 8.33
N PRO A 429 13.31 -21.87 7.48
CA PRO A 429 12.08 -21.80 6.69
C PRO A 429 12.16 -22.66 5.42
N ALA A 430 12.63 -23.90 5.56
CA ALA A 430 12.77 -24.90 4.51
C ALA A 430 12.07 -26.21 4.91
N ASN A 431 11.82 -27.07 3.92
CA ASN A 431 10.96 -28.24 4.01
C ASN A 431 9.53 -27.86 4.42
N VAL A 432 9.01 -26.77 3.83
CA VAL A 432 7.65 -26.24 4.03
C VAL A 432 6.93 -26.21 2.69
N ASN A 433 5.69 -26.70 2.65
CA ASN A 433 4.88 -26.69 1.44
C ASN A 433 4.36 -25.28 1.13
N ILE A 434 4.46 -24.86 -0.12
CA ILE A 434 3.92 -23.60 -0.61
C ILE A 434 2.46 -23.80 -1.02
N GLN A 435 1.56 -23.06 -0.40
CA GLN A 435 0.13 -23.08 -0.68
C GLN A 435 -0.18 -22.26 -1.94
N GLY A 436 -1.19 -22.71 -2.70
CA GLY A 436 -1.67 -22.00 -3.89
C GLY A 436 -0.78 -22.13 -5.12
N VAL A 437 0.08 -23.16 -5.18
CA VAL A 437 0.97 -23.44 -6.31
C VAL A 437 0.51 -24.70 -7.04
N GLU A 438 0.27 -24.58 -8.34
CA GLU A 438 -0.05 -25.69 -9.24
C GLU A 438 1.22 -26.34 -9.78
N SER A 439 2.18 -25.52 -10.22
CA SER A 439 3.46 -25.98 -10.76
C SER A 439 4.55 -24.91 -10.64
N LEU A 440 5.76 -25.23 -11.07
CA LEU A 440 6.90 -24.32 -11.12
C LEU A 440 7.17 -23.88 -12.56
N SER A 441 7.77 -22.69 -12.74
CA SER A 441 8.15 -22.21 -14.08
C SER A 441 9.26 -23.04 -14.72
N TYR A 442 10.14 -23.58 -13.88
CA TYR A 442 11.27 -24.43 -14.23
C TYR A 442 11.36 -25.59 -13.22
N THR A 443 11.78 -26.77 -13.68
CA THR A 443 11.93 -27.94 -12.79
C THR A 443 13.39 -28.07 -12.38
N ILE A 444 13.66 -28.05 -11.08
CA ILE A 444 15.02 -28.12 -10.51
C ILE A 444 15.31 -29.56 -10.08
N ASP A 445 16.29 -30.19 -10.73
CA ASP A 445 16.79 -31.50 -10.33
C ASP A 445 17.82 -31.40 -9.17
N ASN A 446 18.50 -32.50 -8.85
CA ASN A 446 19.50 -32.48 -7.77
C ASN A 446 20.79 -31.75 -8.18
N THR A 447 21.20 -31.87 -9.45
CA THR A 447 22.41 -31.22 -9.98
C THR A 447 22.22 -29.71 -10.01
N ASP A 448 21.06 -29.25 -10.49
CA ASP A 448 20.67 -27.84 -10.47
C ASP A 448 20.65 -27.30 -9.03
N ASN A 449 20.07 -28.07 -8.10
CA ASN A 449 20.02 -27.68 -6.69
C ASN A 449 21.40 -27.57 -6.05
N ASP A 450 22.33 -28.47 -6.39
CA ASP A 450 23.69 -28.43 -5.88
C ASP A 450 24.45 -27.22 -6.41
N ASP A 451 24.29 -26.89 -7.70
CA ASP A 451 24.83 -25.66 -8.29
C ASP A 451 24.25 -24.42 -7.61
N LEU A 452 22.94 -24.32 -7.40
CA LEU A 452 22.33 -23.16 -6.73
C LEU A 452 22.87 -22.95 -5.31
N ASN A 453 23.05 -24.05 -4.58
CA ASN A 453 23.51 -23.99 -3.20
C ASN A 453 24.98 -23.60 -3.09
N ILE A 454 25.86 -24.06 -3.98
CA ILE A 454 27.31 -23.84 -3.88
C ILE A 454 27.81 -23.11 -5.11
N SER A 455 28.44 -21.95 -4.93
CA SER A 455 29.14 -21.23 -6.01
C SER A 455 30.54 -20.82 -5.59
N ASP A 456 31.44 -20.65 -6.57
CA ASP A 456 32.81 -20.16 -6.36
C ASP A 456 32.82 -18.75 -5.72
N THR A 457 31.79 -17.95 -6.02
CA THR A 457 31.60 -16.60 -5.46
C THR A 457 30.91 -16.59 -4.10
N GLY A 458 30.46 -17.76 -3.60
CA GLY A 458 29.74 -17.91 -2.34
C GLY A 458 28.29 -17.41 -2.33
N LYS A 459 27.74 -17.06 -3.50
CA LYS A 459 26.39 -16.54 -3.69
C LYS A 459 25.39 -17.67 -3.86
N SER A 460 24.85 -18.14 -2.73
CA SER A 460 23.81 -19.19 -2.70
C SER A 460 22.45 -18.66 -3.12
N ILE A 461 21.68 -19.54 -3.76
CA ILE A 461 20.27 -19.31 -4.12
C ILE A 461 19.47 -20.50 -3.60
N ASN A 462 18.32 -20.26 -2.98
CA ASN A 462 17.48 -21.32 -2.43
C ASN A 462 16.48 -21.83 -3.47
N ALA A 463 16.47 -23.14 -3.70
CA ALA A 463 15.55 -23.78 -4.62
C ALA A 463 14.15 -23.95 -4.01
N ILE A 464 13.13 -23.85 -4.85
CA ILE A 464 11.78 -24.34 -4.60
C ILE A 464 11.58 -25.54 -5.53
N ARG A 465 11.18 -26.69 -4.98
CA ARG A 465 11.16 -27.96 -5.71
C ARG A 465 9.85 -28.70 -5.54
N PHE A 466 9.42 -29.36 -6.61
CA PHE A 466 8.29 -30.27 -6.56
C PHE A 466 8.75 -31.68 -6.19
N PHE A 467 8.07 -32.31 -5.24
CA PHE A 467 8.29 -33.68 -4.84
C PHE A 467 6.99 -34.47 -4.96
N THR A 468 7.02 -35.58 -5.70
CA THR A 468 5.89 -36.50 -5.81
C THR A 468 5.44 -36.96 -4.42
N GLY A 469 4.15 -36.76 -4.12
CA GLY A 469 3.54 -37.11 -2.83
C GLY A 469 3.74 -36.10 -1.70
N LYS A 470 4.61 -35.09 -1.85
CA LYS A 470 4.80 -34.01 -0.85
C LYS A 470 4.41 -32.62 -1.35
N GLY A 471 4.25 -32.44 -2.67
CA GLY A 471 3.92 -31.15 -3.27
C GLY A 471 5.15 -30.27 -3.49
N THR A 472 4.92 -28.96 -3.57
CA THR A 472 5.96 -27.96 -3.85
C THR A 472 6.54 -27.44 -2.54
N LEU A 473 7.81 -27.74 -2.27
CA LEU A 473 8.48 -27.40 -1.03
C LEU A 473 9.55 -26.32 -1.25
N VAL A 474 9.69 -25.42 -0.27
CA VAL A 474 10.91 -24.61 -0.13
C VAL A 474 12.05 -25.54 0.27
N TRP A 475 13.13 -25.58 -0.52
CA TRP A 475 14.21 -26.56 -0.41
C TRP A 475 15.59 -25.93 -0.22
N GLY A 476 15.65 -24.81 0.51
CA GLY A 476 16.89 -24.14 0.89
C GLY A 476 16.66 -23.12 2.00
N ALA A 477 17.68 -22.91 2.84
CA ALA A 477 17.66 -21.93 3.93
C ALA A 477 19.01 -21.20 4.10
N ARG A 478 19.76 -21.03 3.00
CA ARG A 478 21.01 -20.27 2.98
C ARG A 478 20.72 -18.79 2.77
N THR A 479 21.51 -17.92 3.40
CA THR A 479 21.59 -16.51 2.99
C THR A 479 22.28 -16.43 1.63
N ILE A 480 22.34 -15.25 1.03
CA ILE A 480 23.15 -15.08 -0.19
C ILE A 480 24.62 -15.38 0.13
N ASP A 481 25.08 -15.13 1.37
CA ASP A 481 26.43 -15.46 1.86
C ASP A 481 26.61 -16.94 2.25
N GLY A 482 26.46 -17.81 1.26
CA GLY A 482 26.48 -19.26 1.41
C GLY A 482 27.81 -19.87 1.85
N ASN A 483 28.94 -19.25 1.49
CA ASN A 483 30.26 -19.77 1.85
C ASN A 483 30.72 -19.33 3.25
N SER A 484 30.04 -18.37 3.87
CA SER A 484 30.35 -17.94 5.24
C SER A 484 30.29 -19.09 6.24
N ASN A 485 31.22 -19.09 7.20
CA ASN A 485 31.18 -20.05 8.31
C ASN A 485 30.24 -19.60 9.44
N GLU A 486 29.93 -18.31 9.49
CA GLU A 486 29.12 -17.67 10.53
C GLU A 486 27.69 -17.43 10.03
N TRP A 487 27.55 -16.81 8.86
CA TRP A 487 26.29 -16.24 8.39
C TRP A 487 25.61 -17.00 7.25
N ARG A 488 26.01 -18.25 7.03
CA ARG A 488 25.50 -19.12 5.97
C ARG A 488 23.99 -19.27 5.92
N TYR A 489 23.34 -19.29 7.09
CA TYR A 489 21.94 -19.73 7.20
C TYR A 489 21.01 -18.59 7.59
N VAL A 490 19.89 -18.51 6.87
CA VAL A 490 18.77 -17.59 7.16
C VAL A 490 18.35 -17.61 8.63
N PRO A 491 18.04 -18.76 9.27
CA PRO A 491 17.61 -18.77 10.66
C PRO A 491 18.68 -18.25 11.62
N VAL A 492 19.96 -18.41 11.30
CA VAL A 492 21.06 -17.89 12.13
C VAL A 492 21.10 -16.37 12.04
N ARG A 493 21.17 -15.79 10.83
CA ARG A 493 21.19 -14.32 10.71
C ARG A 493 19.93 -13.69 11.30
N ARG A 494 18.75 -14.22 10.99
CA ARG A 494 17.48 -13.65 11.47
C ARG A 494 17.33 -13.76 12.99
N LEU A 495 17.86 -14.82 13.61
CA LEU A 495 17.91 -14.92 15.07
C LEU A 495 18.77 -13.81 15.68
N PHE A 496 19.96 -13.55 15.13
CA PHE A 496 20.82 -12.46 15.59
C PHE A 496 20.14 -11.10 15.44
N ILE A 497 19.57 -10.80 14.26
CA ILE A 497 18.78 -9.57 14.04
C ILE A 497 17.69 -9.40 15.11
N THR A 498 16.94 -10.47 15.39
CA THR A 498 15.85 -10.44 16.37
C THR A 498 16.35 -10.17 17.78
N ILE A 499 17.45 -10.80 18.19
CA ILE A 499 18.05 -10.63 19.52
C ILE A 499 18.68 -9.24 19.66
N GLU A 500 19.43 -8.79 18.66
CA GLU A 500 20.09 -7.47 18.61
C GLU A 500 19.04 -6.35 18.77
N GLU A 501 17.97 -6.41 17.99
CA GLU A 501 16.90 -5.40 18.01
C GLU A 501 16.08 -5.45 19.31
N SER A 502 15.78 -6.65 19.82
CA SER A 502 15.09 -6.79 21.11
C SER A 502 15.94 -6.28 22.29
N ALA A 503 17.24 -6.56 22.28
CA ALA A 503 18.17 -6.08 23.30
C ALA A 503 18.30 -4.56 23.25
N LYS A 504 18.44 -3.97 22.06
CA LYS A 504 18.49 -2.52 21.84
C LYS A 504 17.24 -1.83 22.36
N LYS A 505 16.04 -2.33 22.04
CA LYS A 505 14.77 -1.79 22.55
C LYS A 505 14.66 -1.91 24.07
N ALA A 506 15.07 -3.04 24.63
CA ALA A 506 15.00 -3.28 26.07
C ALA A 506 15.97 -2.40 26.88
N THR A 507 17.09 -1.96 26.30
CA THR A 507 18.07 -1.11 26.99
C THR A 507 17.74 0.38 26.95
N ILE A 508 16.77 0.83 26.15
CA ILE A 508 16.37 2.25 26.05
C ILE A 508 16.06 2.91 27.41
N PRO A 509 15.32 2.28 28.35
CA PRO A 509 15.01 2.90 29.64
C PRO A 509 16.23 3.19 30.52
N PHE A 510 17.40 2.60 30.22
CA PHE A 510 18.65 2.86 30.94
C PHE A 510 19.45 4.03 30.36
N VAL A 511 19.02 4.61 29.25
CA VAL A 511 19.64 5.82 28.69
C VAL A 511 19.37 6.98 29.65
N PHE A 512 20.43 7.70 30.03
CA PHE A 512 20.43 8.78 31.04
C PHE A 512 20.26 8.33 32.50
N GLU A 513 20.26 7.02 32.79
CA GLU A 513 20.44 6.55 34.16
C GLU A 513 21.91 6.77 34.63
N PRO A 514 22.17 6.87 35.94
CA PRO A 514 23.54 6.91 36.46
C PRO A 514 24.38 5.74 35.93
N ASN A 515 25.54 6.03 35.32
CA ASN A 515 26.46 5.02 34.79
C ASN A 515 27.30 4.40 35.93
N ASP A 516 26.64 3.62 36.79
CA ASP A 516 27.23 3.00 37.97
C ASP A 516 27.02 1.47 37.99
N ALA A 517 27.62 0.81 38.98
CA ALA A 517 27.54 -0.63 39.15
C ALA A 517 26.11 -1.16 39.30
N ASN A 518 25.17 -0.38 39.85
CA ASN A 518 23.78 -0.81 40.01
C ASN A 518 23.09 -0.88 38.65
N THR A 519 23.29 0.12 37.79
CA THR A 519 22.77 0.14 36.43
C THR A 519 23.32 -1.02 35.60
N TRP A 520 24.63 -1.28 35.68
CA TRP A 520 25.27 -2.39 34.95
C TRP A 520 24.68 -3.75 35.34
N VAL A 521 24.46 -3.99 36.64
CA VAL A 521 23.87 -5.23 37.13
C VAL A 521 22.43 -5.39 36.63
N LYS A 522 21.63 -4.33 36.60
CA LYS A 522 20.26 -4.36 36.07
C LYS A 522 20.23 -4.69 34.58
N VAL A 523 21.04 -4.01 33.77
CA VAL A 523 21.15 -4.25 32.32
C VAL A 523 21.58 -5.68 32.05
N ARG A 524 22.64 -6.15 32.72
CA ARG A 524 23.14 -7.52 32.57
C ARG A 524 22.08 -8.55 32.94
N ALA A 525 21.46 -8.43 34.12
CA ALA A 525 20.45 -9.38 34.58
C ALA A 525 19.22 -9.43 33.64
N MET A 526 18.79 -8.28 33.10
CA MET A 526 17.70 -8.21 32.12
C MET A 526 18.04 -9.00 30.85
N LEU A 527 19.23 -8.77 30.28
CA LEU A 527 19.67 -9.44 29.06
C LEU A 527 19.90 -10.94 29.28
N GLU A 528 20.51 -11.33 30.40
CA GLU A 528 20.70 -12.74 30.78
C GLU A 528 19.36 -13.48 30.93
N ASN A 529 18.36 -12.83 31.54
CA ASN A 529 17.02 -13.40 31.67
C ASN A 529 16.36 -13.59 30.30
N TYR A 530 16.45 -12.60 29.40
CA TYR A 530 15.94 -12.71 28.04
C TYR A 530 16.59 -13.86 27.27
N LEU A 531 17.93 -13.94 27.26
CA LEU A 531 18.66 -15.00 26.56
C LEU A 531 18.42 -16.38 27.18
N THR A 532 18.19 -16.46 28.49
CA THR A 532 17.76 -17.69 29.16
C THR A 532 16.42 -18.18 28.63
N LEU A 533 15.46 -17.29 28.36
CA LEU A 533 14.18 -17.65 27.75
C LEU A 533 14.37 -18.16 26.32
N GLN A 534 15.24 -17.52 25.52
CA GLN A 534 15.56 -17.98 24.16
C GLN A 534 16.23 -19.35 24.16
N TRP A 535 17.18 -19.59 25.09
CA TRP A 535 17.82 -20.89 25.26
C TRP A 535 16.81 -21.98 25.66
N ARG A 536 15.91 -21.70 26.63
CA ARG A 536 14.85 -22.64 27.02
C ARG A 536 13.88 -22.96 25.88
N ALA A 537 13.64 -22.02 24.98
CA ALA A 537 12.84 -22.23 23.77
C ALA A 537 13.57 -23.05 22.68
N GLY A 538 14.87 -23.33 22.86
CA GLY A 538 15.69 -24.08 21.93
C GLY A 538 16.32 -23.23 20.81
N ALA A 539 16.33 -21.91 20.95
CA ALA A 539 16.94 -21.00 19.96
C ALA A 539 18.47 -21.03 19.99
N LEU A 540 19.04 -21.24 21.19
CA LEU A 540 20.47 -21.26 21.44
C LEU A 540 20.95 -22.69 21.74
N ALA A 541 22.10 -23.05 21.18
CA ALA A 541 22.73 -24.35 21.34
C ALA A 541 23.57 -24.39 22.62
N GLY A 542 23.50 -25.51 23.36
CA GLY A 542 24.34 -25.73 24.53
C GLY A 542 23.57 -26.47 25.64
N PRO A 543 24.23 -27.36 26.40
CA PRO A 543 23.58 -28.13 27.45
C PRO A 543 23.21 -27.29 28.69
N LYS A 544 23.83 -26.11 28.85
CA LYS A 544 23.55 -25.14 29.93
C LYS A 544 23.64 -23.71 29.38
N PRO A 545 23.02 -22.71 30.04
CA PRO A 545 23.06 -21.31 29.60
C PRO A 545 24.48 -20.78 29.35
N GLU A 546 25.42 -21.13 30.22
CA GLU A 546 26.85 -20.74 30.19
C GLU A 546 27.60 -21.22 28.92
N TYR A 547 27.12 -22.27 28.25
CA TYR A 547 27.65 -22.71 26.95
C TYR A 547 26.90 -22.09 25.77
N ALA A 548 25.71 -21.54 26.00
CA ALA A 548 24.81 -21.04 24.97
C ALA A 548 24.94 -19.53 24.76
N PHE A 549 25.22 -18.76 25.81
CA PHE A 549 25.45 -17.33 25.72
C PHE A 549 26.29 -16.81 26.89
N PHE A 550 26.81 -15.60 26.74
CA PHE A 550 27.34 -14.81 27.84
C PHE A 550 26.92 -13.34 27.70
N VAL A 551 26.82 -12.63 28.83
CA VAL A 551 26.62 -11.18 28.88
C VAL A 551 27.64 -10.60 29.86
N LYS A 552 28.50 -9.71 29.39
CA LYS A 552 29.47 -9.00 30.22
C LYS A 552 29.15 -7.52 30.25
N CYS A 553 29.24 -6.92 31.43
CA CYS A 553 29.09 -5.48 31.64
C CYS A 553 29.76 -5.09 32.95
N GLY A 554 30.75 -4.20 32.89
CA GLY A 554 31.37 -3.61 34.08
C GLY A 554 32.76 -3.00 33.85
N LEU A 555 33.22 -2.20 34.81
CA LEU A 555 34.56 -1.62 34.84
C LEU A 555 35.63 -2.73 34.93
N GLY A 556 36.61 -2.69 34.03
CA GLY A 556 37.66 -3.72 33.92
C GLY A 556 37.18 -5.02 33.27
N GLN A 557 35.92 -5.11 32.84
CA GLN A 557 35.40 -6.23 32.04
C GLN A 557 35.16 -5.79 30.59
N THR A 558 34.25 -4.83 30.40
CA THR A 558 33.86 -4.29 29.09
C THR A 558 34.14 -2.80 28.94
N MET A 559 34.38 -2.10 30.06
CA MET A 559 34.58 -0.66 30.11
C MET A 559 35.87 -0.30 30.83
N THR A 560 36.50 0.77 30.39
CA THR A 560 37.59 1.46 31.09
C THR A 560 37.04 2.63 31.93
N SER A 561 37.87 3.21 32.80
CA SER A 561 37.50 4.43 33.51
C SER A 561 37.19 5.59 32.55
N GLN A 562 37.87 5.64 31.40
CA GLN A 562 37.63 6.65 30.38
C GLN A 562 36.25 6.49 29.73
N ASP A 563 35.81 5.25 29.45
CA ASP A 563 34.48 4.99 28.92
C ASP A 563 33.39 5.53 29.85
N ILE A 564 33.56 5.34 31.18
CA ILE A 564 32.62 5.85 32.18
C ILE A 564 32.61 7.38 32.20
N LEU A 565 33.78 8.02 32.18
CA LEU A 565 33.90 9.49 32.15
C LEU A 565 33.30 10.09 30.87
N GLU A 566 33.36 9.37 29.75
CA GLU A 566 32.72 9.74 28.49
C GLU A 566 31.24 9.34 28.41
N GLY A 567 30.67 8.77 29.48
CA GLY A 567 29.26 8.38 29.54
C GLY A 567 28.90 7.15 28.71
N ARG A 568 29.87 6.32 28.33
CA ARG A 568 29.67 5.08 27.57
C ARG A 568 29.39 3.90 28.52
N LEU A 569 28.31 3.18 28.24
CA LEU A 569 28.00 1.89 28.85
C LEU A 569 28.15 0.81 27.78
N ILE A 570 29.14 -0.07 27.93
CA ILE A 570 29.44 -1.12 26.93
C ILE A 570 29.02 -2.49 27.47
N VAL A 571 28.18 -3.18 26.72
CA VAL A 571 27.74 -4.55 26.99
C VAL A 571 28.27 -5.47 25.89
N GLU A 572 28.95 -6.55 26.27
CA GLU A 572 29.41 -7.58 25.34
C GLU A 572 28.50 -8.80 25.46
N ILE A 573 27.90 -9.23 24.33
CA ILE A 573 26.96 -10.36 24.27
C ILE A 573 27.49 -11.38 23.26
N GLY A 574 27.65 -12.62 23.69
CA GLY A 574 27.97 -13.74 22.81
C GLY A 574 26.84 -14.78 22.79
N LEU A 575 26.58 -15.37 21.63
CA LEU A 575 25.46 -16.29 21.40
C LEU A 575 25.92 -17.50 20.58
N ALA A 576 25.45 -18.70 20.93
CA ALA A 576 25.63 -19.91 20.14
C ALA A 576 24.29 -20.28 19.47
N ALA A 577 24.09 -19.86 18.22
CA ALA A 577 22.86 -20.17 17.48
C ALA A 577 22.79 -21.65 17.02
N VAL A 578 21.59 -22.23 17.03
CA VAL A 578 21.35 -23.57 16.46
C VAL A 578 21.47 -23.52 14.93
N ARG A 579 22.23 -24.46 14.36
CA ARG A 579 22.38 -24.62 12.90
C ARG A 579 21.47 -25.73 12.37
N PRO A 580 20.85 -25.58 11.20
CA PRO A 580 20.03 -26.64 10.61
C PRO A 580 20.90 -27.81 10.12
N ALA A 581 20.36 -29.03 10.20
CA ALA A 581 20.94 -30.19 9.54
C ALA A 581 20.57 -30.18 8.05
N GLU A 582 21.50 -29.73 7.20
CA GLU A 582 21.29 -29.64 5.74
C GLU A 582 21.48 -30.99 5.03
N PHE A 583 22.44 -31.80 5.48
CA PHE A 583 22.77 -33.10 4.88
C PHE A 583 22.59 -34.24 5.88
N ILE A 584 21.94 -35.32 5.44
CA ILE A 584 21.86 -36.58 6.17
C ILE A 584 22.64 -37.63 5.38
N ILE A 585 23.78 -38.08 5.91
CA ILE A 585 24.63 -39.09 5.26
C ILE A 585 24.37 -40.45 5.92
N LEU A 586 23.69 -41.34 5.19
CA LEU A 586 23.48 -42.73 5.61
C LEU A 586 24.65 -43.60 5.14
N ARG A 587 25.40 -44.17 6.09
CA ARG A 587 26.52 -45.09 5.80
C ARG A 587 26.07 -46.52 6.07
N PHE A 588 25.88 -47.30 5.01
CA PHE A 588 25.56 -48.72 5.12
C PHE A 588 26.85 -49.54 5.14
N SER A 589 26.95 -50.48 6.07
CA SER A 589 28.00 -51.51 6.08
C SER A 589 27.35 -52.89 6.20
N HIS A 590 27.91 -53.87 5.49
CA HIS A 590 27.50 -55.26 5.64
C HIS A 590 28.14 -55.83 6.92
N LEU A 591 27.33 -56.06 7.95
CA LEU A 591 27.77 -56.74 9.15
C LEU A 591 27.79 -58.26 8.90
N MET A 592 28.97 -58.86 8.87
CA MET A 592 29.08 -60.32 8.79
C MET A 592 28.46 -60.97 10.04
N GLN A 593 27.77 -62.10 9.83
CA GLN A 593 27.15 -62.88 10.89
C GLN A 593 28.20 -63.25 11.94
N LYS A 594 27.97 -62.86 13.20
CA LYS A 594 28.84 -63.27 14.31
C LYS A 594 28.55 -64.75 14.61
N ALA A 595 29.60 -65.56 14.60
CA ALA A 595 29.56 -66.99 14.90
C ALA A 595 29.10 -67.26 16.34
#